data_AF-A0A8H5L4T3-F1
#
_entry.id   AF-A0A8H5L4T3-F1
#
_cell.length_a   1.000
_cell.length_b   1.000
_cell.length_c   1.000
_cell.angle_alpha   90.00
_cell.angle_beta   90.00
_cell.angle_gamma   90.00
#
_symmetry.space_group_name_H-M   'P 1'
#
loop_
_entity.id
_entity.type
_entity.pdbx_description
1 polymer ?
#
loop_
_entity_poly.entity_id
_entity_poly.type
_entity_poly.pdbx_seq_one_letter_code
_entity_poly.pdbx_strand_id
1 'polypeptide(L)'
;MSFYSLQLRTFIFFSLIYATTIQPAAAVTSTKQFKHWYPQFGWIFDTIVKVNCTAEYDKYLTGIKNHSEIDFLGGGGIYTAITQPLIECILENTSEYLKFAMTGAQVVLGVMPTIIALLGPSHDEIAMLCNVGRRPLLAAGLALASPSAYFSRAFEYSNPIDVLSVDRNRYVQWRPGAVYWQLLISAAEYIVTTAACYNVLDNTLKANYRAIFAFSPDSDFLPGLWLAGGTSLHIAACFISRLRLRGSRIRLSSTAETDKKSYSTVVKGEKEAIVVHKVSEVLGAES
;
A
#
# COMPACT_ATOMS: atom_id res chain seq x y z
N MET A 1 -2.62 27.31 -10.58
CA MET A 1 -3.40 26.39 -9.72
C MET A 1 -2.52 25.87 -8.60
N SER A 2 -2.92 26.07 -7.33
CA SER A 2 -2.13 25.56 -6.20
C SER A 2 -2.15 24.02 -6.22
N PHE A 3 -0.96 23.42 -6.30
CA PHE A 3 -0.70 21.97 -6.29
C PHE A 3 -1.40 21.24 -5.11
N TYR A 4 -1.77 21.99 -4.07
CA TYR A 4 -2.56 21.54 -2.92
C TYR A 4 -3.97 21.10 -3.29
N SER A 5 -4.65 21.85 -4.16
CA SER A 5 -6.03 21.52 -4.57
C SER A 5 -6.07 20.22 -5.39
N LEU A 6 -5.04 19.96 -6.18
CA LEU A 6 -4.97 18.78 -7.04
C LEU A 6 -4.77 17.51 -6.22
N GLN A 7 -3.86 17.53 -5.23
CA GLN A 7 -3.56 16.34 -4.43
C GLN A 7 -4.62 16.00 -3.39
N LEU A 8 -5.25 17.01 -2.79
CA LEU A 8 -6.40 16.81 -1.89
C LEU A 8 -7.62 16.29 -2.67
N ARG A 9 -7.87 16.81 -3.88
CA ARG A 9 -8.94 16.32 -4.75
C ARG A 9 -8.68 14.91 -5.23
N THR A 10 -7.44 14.54 -5.60
CA THR A 10 -7.13 13.14 -5.95
C THR A 10 -7.25 12.21 -4.75
N PHE A 11 -6.82 12.62 -3.56
CA PHE A 11 -6.97 11.81 -2.34
C PHE A 11 -8.46 11.56 -2.04
N ILE A 12 -9.26 12.61 -2.02
CA ILE A 12 -10.71 12.54 -1.82
C ILE A 12 -11.37 11.71 -2.94
N PHE A 13 -10.92 11.84 -4.19
CA PHE A 13 -11.45 11.08 -5.33
C PHE A 13 -11.10 9.59 -5.24
N PHE A 14 -9.87 9.21 -4.89
CA PHE A 14 -9.49 7.82 -4.68
C PHE A 14 -10.17 7.21 -3.45
N SER A 15 -10.33 7.97 -2.35
CA SER A 15 -11.09 7.52 -1.17
C SER A 15 -12.59 7.42 -1.43
N LEU A 16 -13.17 8.31 -2.26
CA LEU A 16 -14.57 8.23 -2.69
C LEU A 16 -14.79 7.07 -3.66
N ILE A 17 -13.88 6.84 -4.62
CA ILE A 17 -13.93 5.66 -5.49
C ILE A 17 -13.84 4.39 -4.63
N TYR A 18 -12.88 4.32 -3.72
CA TYR A 18 -12.72 3.21 -2.78
C TYR A 18 -14.01 2.95 -1.98
N ALA A 19 -14.59 4.00 -1.37
CA ALA A 19 -15.82 3.90 -0.59
C ALA A 19 -17.04 3.49 -1.44
N THR A 20 -17.16 4.03 -2.65
CA THR A 20 -18.30 3.76 -3.55
C THR A 20 -18.20 2.41 -4.26
N THR A 21 -17.01 1.83 -4.44
CA THR A 21 -16.86 0.50 -5.07
C THR A 21 -17.00 -0.67 -4.08
N ILE A 22 -16.65 -0.48 -2.80
CA ILE A 22 -16.63 -1.56 -1.80
C ILE A 22 -17.99 -1.76 -1.11
N GLN A 23 -18.71 -0.67 -0.81
CA GLN A 23 -20.03 -0.77 -0.15
C GLN A 23 -21.09 -1.55 -0.94
N PRO A 24 -21.26 -1.38 -2.27
CA PRO A 24 -22.23 -2.18 -3.02
C PRO A 24 -21.80 -3.64 -3.22
N ALA A 25 -20.49 -3.94 -3.18
CA ALA A 25 -19.98 -5.31 -3.29
C ALA A 25 -20.25 -6.16 -2.03
N ALA A 26 -20.28 -5.54 -0.85
CA ALA A 26 -20.51 -6.23 0.42
C ALA A 26 -21.97 -6.70 0.63
N ALA A 27 -22.93 -6.16 -0.13
CA ALA A 27 -24.35 -6.44 0.05
C ALA A 27 -24.90 -7.57 -0.85
N VAL A 28 -24.13 -8.03 -1.83
CA VAL A 28 -24.60 -8.99 -2.83
C VAL A 28 -23.89 -10.32 -2.66
N THR A 29 -24.68 -11.38 -2.47
CA THR A 29 -24.20 -12.77 -2.52
C THR A 29 -23.64 -13.05 -3.91
N SER A 30 -22.34 -13.35 -4.01
CA SER A 30 -21.70 -13.60 -5.29
C SER A 30 -21.90 -15.04 -5.75
N THR A 31 -22.27 -15.18 -7.03
CA THR A 31 -22.42 -16.47 -7.72
C THR A 31 -21.37 -16.66 -8.83
N LYS A 32 -20.18 -16.05 -8.67
CA LYS A 32 -19.14 -16.02 -9.71
C LYS A 32 -18.00 -17.01 -9.47
N GLN A 33 -17.73 -17.37 -8.22
CA GLN A 33 -16.52 -18.11 -7.81
C GLN A 33 -16.39 -19.50 -8.46
N PHE A 34 -17.52 -20.16 -8.74
CA PHE A 34 -17.56 -21.54 -9.28
C PHE A 34 -17.84 -21.59 -10.80
N LYS A 35 -17.76 -20.45 -11.50
CA LYS A 35 -17.98 -20.38 -12.97
C LYS A 35 -16.71 -20.63 -13.77
N HIS A 36 -15.57 -20.26 -13.20
CA HIS A 36 -14.29 -20.35 -13.86
C HIS A 36 -13.24 -20.85 -12.90
N TRP A 37 -12.48 -21.84 -13.36
CA TRP A 37 -11.43 -22.46 -12.56
C TRP A 37 -10.05 -22.04 -13.03
N TYR A 38 -9.05 -22.26 -12.18
CA TYR A 38 -7.67 -22.14 -12.62
C TYR A 38 -7.29 -23.26 -13.60
N PRO A 39 -6.48 -22.98 -14.65
CA PRO A 39 -6.22 -23.94 -15.72
C PRO A 39 -5.68 -25.30 -15.26
N GLN A 40 -4.87 -25.33 -14.21
CA GLN A 40 -4.19 -26.54 -13.73
C GLN A 40 -5.15 -27.64 -13.23
N PHE A 41 -6.27 -27.26 -12.62
CA PHE A 41 -7.26 -28.20 -12.06
C PHE A 41 -8.66 -27.96 -12.62
N GLY A 42 -8.78 -27.05 -13.58
CA GLY A 42 -10.08 -26.52 -13.96
C GLY A 42 -10.99 -27.52 -14.66
N TRP A 43 -10.42 -28.40 -15.49
CA TRP A 43 -11.19 -29.46 -16.13
C TRP A 43 -11.73 -30.48 -15.12
N ILE A 44 -11.02 -30.73 -14.02
CA ILE A 44 -11.43 -31.66 -12.96
C ILE A 44 -12.67 -31.09 -12.26
N PHE A 45 -12.56 -29.86 -11.74
CA PHE A 45 -13.66 -29.23 -11.02
C PHE A 45 -14.86 -28.92 -11.93
N ASP A 46 -14.63 -28.53 -13.19
CA ASP A 46 -15.70 -28.34 -14.15
C ASP A 46 -16.47 -29.64 -14.43
N THR A 47 -15.76 -30.78 -14.50
CA THR A 47 -16.39 -32.10 -14.67
C THR A 47 -17.19 -32.48 -13.43
N ILE A 48 -16.61 -32.35 -12.24
CA ILE A 48 -17.29 -32.68 -10.96
C ILE A 48 -18.57 -31.86 -10.81
N VAL A 49 -18.49 -30.55 -11.07
CA VAL A 49 -19.65 -29.65 -10.96
C VAL A 49 -20.76 -30.04 -11.94
N LYS A 50 -20.43 -30.42 -13.18
CA LYS A 50 -21.42 -30.71 -14.22
C LYS A 50 -22.00 -32.13 -14.17
N VAL A 51 -21.26 -33.08 -13.59
CA VAL A 51 -21.64 -34.51 -13.58
C VAL A 51 -22.16 -34.95 -12.22
N ASN A 52 -21.51 -34.53 -11.14
CA ASN A 52 -21.78 -35.03 -9.79
C ASN A 52 -22.55 -34.02 -8.93
N CYS A 53 -22.28 -32.72 -9.09
CA CYS A 53 -22.79 -31.66 -8.21
C CYS A 53 -23.76 -30.68 -8.90
N THR A 54 -24.48 -31.14 -9.92
CA THR A 54 -25.33 -30.28 -10.75
C THR A 54 -26.46 -29.64 -9.94
N ALA A 55 -27.06 -30.39 -9.01
CA ALA A 55 -28.17 -29.89 -8.20
C ALA A 55 -27.73 -28.77 -7.25
N GLU A 56 -26.59 -28.93 -6.59
CA GLU A 56 -25.97 -27.97 -5.69
C GLU A 56 -25.50 -26.74 -6.47
N TYR A 57 -24.96 -26.96 -7.68
CA TYR A 57 -24.53 -25.88 -8.56
C TYR A 57 -25.69 -25.01 -9.05
N ASP A 58 -26.79 -25.63 -9.48
CA ASP A 58 -27.99 -24.91 -9.90
C ASP A 58 -28.57 -24.07 -8.76
N LYS A 59 -28.61 -24.63 -7.54
CA LYS A 59 -29.00 -23.88 -6.34
C LYS A 59 -28.05 -22.70 -6.07
N TYR A 60 -26.74 -22.92 -6.16
CA TYR A 60 -25.76 -21.86 -6.01
C TYR A 60 -26.01 -20.71 -7.00
N LEU A 61 -26.31 -21.02 -8.26
CA LEU A 61 -26.59 -20.01 -9.29
C LEU A 61 -27.85 -19.17 -9.01
N THR A 62 -28.82 -19.68 -8.24
CA THR A 62 -30.00 -18.88 -7.84
C THR A 62 -29.67 -17.73 -6.91
N GLY A 63 -28.59 -17.83 -6.13
CA GLY A 63 -28.22 -16.87 -5.10
C GLY A 63 -29.18 -16.81 -3.90
N ILE A 64 -30.15 -17.72 -3.80
CA ILE A 64 -31.15 -17.75 -2.72
C ILE A 64 -30.57 -18.52 -1.52
N LYS A 65 -30.44 -17.84 -0.38
CA LYS A 65 -29.96 -18.43 0.87
C LYS A 65 -31.07 -19.23 1.54
N ASN A 66 -30.93 -20.56 1.57
CA ASN A 66 -31.84 -21.45 2.29
C ASN A 66 -31.16 -22.02 3.55
N HIS A 67 -31.82 -21.93 4.71
CA HIS A 67 -31.25 -22.37 5.97
C HIS A 67 -31.28 -23.89 6.19
N SER A 68 -32.13 -24.62 5.45
CA SER A 68 -32.34 -26.07 5.67
C SER A 68 -31.17 -26.95 5.23
N GLU A 69 -30.28 -26.44 4.39
CA GLU A 69 -29.16 -27.19 3.78
C GLU A 69 -27.80 -26.81 4.38
N ILE A 70 -27.80 -25.99 5.44
CA ILE A 70 -26.58 -25.54 6.10
C ILE A 70 -26.12 -26.60 7.09
N ASP A 71 -24.91 -27.12 6.92
CA ASP A 71 -24.25 -27.86 7.98
C ASP A 71 -23.63 -26.89 9.00
N PHE A 72 -24.41 -26.59 10.04
CA PHE A 72 -23.98 -25.77 11.17
C PHE A 72 -22.89 -26.45 12.02
N LEU A 73 -22.82 -27.79 12.03
CA LEU A 73 -21.79 -28.52 12.79
C LEU A 73 -20.43 -28.44 12.09
N GLY A 74 -20.41 -28.36 10.77
CA GLY A 74 -19.25 -28.05 9.94
C GLY A 74 -18.78 -26.60 9.98
N GLY A 75 -19.41 -25.74 10.80
CA GLY A 75 -19.10 -24.31 10.90
C GLY A 75 -19.84 -23.42 9.88
N GLY A 76 -20.87 -23.96 9.24
CA GLY A 76 -21.72 -23.24 8.31
C GLY A 76 -22.59 -22.16 8.96
N GLY A 77 -23.04 -21.20 8.15
CA GLY A 77 -23.97 -20.15 8.54
C GLY A 77 -24.64 -19.49 7.34
N ILE A 78 -25.39 -18.41 7.58
CA ILE A 78 -26.16 -17.73 6.52
C ILE A 78 -25.29 -17.22 5.35
N TYR A 79 -24.01 -16.93 5.61
CA TYR A 79 -23.04 -16.49 4.59
C TYR A 79 -22.41 -17.66 3.81
N THR A 80 -22.57 -18.89 4.28
CA THR A 80 -22.09 -20.10 3.59
C THR A 80 -23.22 -20.89 2.95
N ALA A 81 -24.47 -20.48 3.15
CA ALA A 81 -25.66 -21.29 2.85
C ALA A 81 -25.76 -21.80 1.41
N ILE A 82 -25.26 -21.05 0.44
CA ILE A 82 -25.28 -21.46 -0.97
C ILE A 82 -23.97 -22.08 -1.45
N THR A 83 -22.87 -21.84 -0.73
CA THR A 83 -21.53 -22.27 -1.15
C THR A 83 -21.12 -23.56 -0.48
N GLN A 84 -21.49 -23.75 0.78
CA GLN A 84 -21.08 -24.91 1.57
C GLN A 84 -21.56 -26.23 0.96
N PRO A 85 -22.86 -26.40 0.59
CA PRO A 85 -23.31 -27.66 -0.03
C PRO A 85 -22.57 -27.98 -1.34
N LEU A 86 -22.30 -26.96 -2.16
CA LEU A 86 -21.54 -27.12 -3.40
C LEU A 86 -20.07 -27.47 -3.14
N ILE A 87 -19.42 -26.83 -2.16
CA ILE A 87 -18.04 -27.13 -1.77
C ILE A 87 -17.94 -28.56 -1.24
N GLU A 88 -18.86 -28.96 -0.37
CA GLU A 88 -18.91 -30.32 0.19
C GLU A 88 -19.05 -31.36 -0.92
N CYS A 89 -20.00 -31.19 -1.84
CA CYS A 89 -20.14 -32.09 -2.99
C CYS A 89 -18.88 -32.13 -3.87
N ILE A 90 -18.25 -30.97 -4.15
CA ILE A 90 -17.00 -30.93 -4.93
C ILE A 90 -15.90 -31.69 -4.21
N LEU A 91 -15.74 -31.48 -2.90
CA LEU A 91 -14.72 -32.14 -2.09
C LEU A 91 -14.97 -33.65 -1.99
N GLU A 92 -16.20 -34.10 -1.80
CA GLU A 92 -16.55 -35.53 -1.77
C GLU A 92 -16.16 -36.25 -3.07
N ASN A 93 -16.34 -35.59 -4.21
CA ASN A 93 -16.01 -36.14 -5.53
C ASN A 93 -14.58 -35.82 -6.00
N THR A 94 -13.78 -35.13 -5.19
CA THR A 94 -12.38 -34.83 -5.47
C THR A 94 -11.46 -35.89 -4.87
N SER A 95 -10.41 -36.29 -5.60
CA SER A 95 -9.44 -37.27 -5.10
C SER A 95 -8.66 -36.74 -3.88
N GLU A 96 -8.31 -37.63 -2.95
CA GLU A 96 -7.50 -37.29 -1.78
C GLU A 96 -6.14 -36.70 -2.17
N TYR A 97 -5.58 -37.11 -3.30
CA TYR A 97 -4.35 -36.52 -3.85
C TYR A 97 -4.51 -35.02 -4.16
N LEU A 98 -5.63 -34.63 -4.79
CA LEU A 98 -5.88 -33.24 -5.13
C LEU A 98 -6.19 -32.40 -3.88
N LYS A 99 -6.94 -32.96 -2.93
CA LYS A 99 -7.18 -32.32 -1.62
C LYS A 99 -5.85 -32.04 -0.90
N PHE A 100 -4.95 -33.02 -0.88
CA PHE A 100 -3.62 -32.84 -0.30
C PHE A 100 -2.82 -31.73 -1.01
N ALA A 101 -2.86 -31.67 -2.34
CA ALA A 101 -2.20 -30.61 -3.11
C ALA A 101 -2.76 -29.21 -2.79
N MET A 102 -4.08 -29.09 -2.60
CA MET A 102 -4.73 -27.83 -2.19
C MET A 102 -4.29 -27.41 -0.78
N THR A 103 -4.25 -28.34 0.16
CA THR A 103 -3.74 -28.09 1.52
C THR A 103 -2.27 -27.65 1.50
N GLY A 104 -1.44 -28.27 0.66
CA GLY A 104 -0.05 -27.85 0.46
C GLY A 104 0.06 -26.41 -0.07
N ALA A 105 -0.78 -26.02 -1.03
CA ALA A 105 -0.83 -24.66 -1.53
C ALA A 105 -1.25 -23.65 -0.45
N GLN A 106 -2.17 -24.02 0.45
CA GLN A 106 -2.59 -23.19 1.57
C GLN A 106 -1.42 -22.86 2.52
N VAL A 107 -0.50 -23.79 2.76
CA VAL A 107 0.71 -23.54 3.57
C VAL A 107 1.58 -22.47 2.92
N VAL A 108 1.85 -22.58 1.62
CA VAL A 108 2.66 -21.59 0.88
C VAL A 108 1.98 -20.22 0.88
N LEU A 109 0.66 -20.18 0.64
CA LEU A 109 -0.13 -18.95 0.71
C LEU A 109 -0.15 -18.35 2.12
N GLY A 110 -0.11 -19.17 3.16
CA GLY A 110 -0.04 -18.72 4.56
C GLY A 110 1.29 -18.06 4.94
N VAL A 111 2.39 -18.47 4.31
CA VAL A 111 3.73 -17.88 4.52
C VAL A 111 3.95 -16.64 3.63
N MET A 112 3.20 -16.51 2.54
CA MET A 112 3.34 -15.41 1.57
C MET A 112 3.25 -14.00 2.19
N PRO A 113 2.32 -13.70 3.12
CA PRO A 113 2.29 -12.40 3.80
C PRO A 113 3.62 -12.06 4.47
N THR A 114 4.30 -13.04 5.08
CA THR A 114 5.62 -12.84 5.71
C THR A 114 6.69 -12.53 4.68
N ILE A 115 6.71 -13.27 3.56
CA ILE A 115 7.67 -13.02 2.46
C ILE A 115 7.47 -11.62 1.89
N ILE A 116 6.21 -11.25 1.62
CA ILE A 116 5.86 -9.92 1.12
C ILE A 116 6.17 -8.83 2.16
N ALA A 117 5.96 -9.10 3.45
CA ALA A 117 6.34 -8.18 4.52
C ALA A 117 7.85 -8.09 4.75
N LEU A 118 8.68 -8.93 4.13
CA LEU A 118 10.15 -8.86 4.18
C LEU A 118 10.75 -8.26 2.90
N LEU A 119 10.10 -8.46 1.75
CA LEU A 119 10.59 -8.00 0.45
C LEU A 119 9.87 -6.74 -0.05
N GLY A 120 8.72 -6.40 0.55
CA GLY A 120 7.89 -5.29 0.15
C GLY A 120 8.51 -3.93 0.45
N PRO A 121 8.20 -2.90 -0.35
CA PRO A 121 8.70 -1.56 -0.12
C PRO A 121 8.13 -0.99 1.18
N SER A 122 8.97 -0.30 1.94
CA SER A 122 8.54 0.38 3.15
C SER A 122 7.69 1.62 2.84
N HIS A 123 6.82 1.96 3.78
CA HIS A 123 5.99 3.16 3.72
C HIS A 123 6.84 4.44 3.58
N ASP A 124 8.00 4.47 4.23
CA ASP A 124 8.93 5.60 4.15
C ASP A 124 9.59 5.72 2.78
N GLU A 125 10.02 4.61 2.15
CA GLU A 125 10.61 4.63 0.81
C GLU A 125 9.63 5.18 -0.25
N ILE A 126 8.39 4.68 -0.24
CA ILE A 126 7.34 5.17 -1.15
C ILE A 126 7.03 6.64 -0.85
N ALA A 127 6.95 7.03 0.42
CA ALA A 127 6.71 8.42 0.82
C ALA A 127 7.86 9.36 0.45
N MET A 128 9.12 8.90 0.53
CA MET A 128 10.30 9.66 0.10
C MET A 128 10.33 9.82 -1.41
N LEU A 129 10.01 8.78 -2.18
CA LEU A 129 9.89 8.88 -3.64
C LEU A 129 8.81 9.90 -4.06
N CYS A 130 7.66 9.86 -3.38
CA CYS A 130 6.56 10.78 -3.62
C CYS A 130 6.95 12.25 -3.29
N ASN A 131 7.51 12.50 -2.11
CA ASN A 131 7.72 13.86 -1.60
C ASN A 131 9.09 14.46 -1.92
N VAL A 132 10.17 13.69 -1.79
CA VAL A 132 11.55 14.13 -2.03
C VAL A 132 11.94 13.89 -3.48
N GLY A 133 11.64 12.69 -4.00
CA GLY A 133 11.84 12.36 -5.41
C GLY A 133 10.93 13.14 -6.36
N ARG A 134 9.84 13.71 -5.84
CA ARG A 134 8.80 14.45 -6.60
C ARG A 134 8.19 13.64 -7.75
N ARG A 135 8.11 12.31 -7.58
CA ARG A 135 7.50 11.38 -8.55
C ARG A 135 6.23 10.73 -7.95
N PRO A 136 5.15 11.49 -7.72
CA PRO A 136 3.97 10.98 -7.03
C PRO A 136 3.21 9.91 -7.84
N LEU A 137 3.21 10.01 -9.18
CA LEU A 137 2.56 9.01 -10.02
C LEU A 137 3.29 7.66 -9.99
N LEU A 138 4.63 7.70 -10.05
CA LEU A 138 5.45 6.50 -9.91
C LEU A 138 5.28 5.87 -8.53
N ALA A 139 5.29 6.69 -7.46
CA ALA A 139 5.06 6.21 -6.10
C ALA A 139 3.67 5.58 -5.92
N ALA A 140 2.63 6.16 -6.51
CA ALA A 140 1.28 5.59 -6.50
C ALA A 140 1.22 4.26 -7.27
N GLY A 141 1.88 4.17 -8.43
CA GLY A 141 2.00 2.92 -9.18
C GLY A 141 2.71 1.83 -8.39
N LEU A 142 3.86 2.14 -7.77
CA LEU A 142 4.59 1.19 -6.93
C LEU A 142 3.79 0.75 -5.70
N ALA A 143 3.04 1.65 -5.08
CA ALA A 143 2.14 1.32 -3.97
C ALA A 143 1.02 0.36 -4.39
N LEU A 144 0.46 0.54 -5.59
CA LEU A 144 -0.57 -0.34 -6.15
C LEU A 144 0.02 -1.70 -6.57
N ALA A 145 1.23 -1.70 -7.15
CA ALA A 145 1.93 -2.90 -7.59
C ALA A 145 2.49 -3.73 -6.43
N SER A 146 2.59 -3.17 -5.22
CA SER A 146 3.05 -3.90 -4.03
C SER A 146 2.27 -3.43 -2.79
N PRO A 147 1.01 -3.88 -2.63
CA PRO A 147 0.19 -3.56 -1.47
C PRO A 147 0.66 -4.36 -0.24
N SER A 148 1.82 -4.03 0.29
CA SER A 148 2.49 -4.74 1.38
C SER A 148 2.65 -3.85 2.60
N ALA A 149 2.10 -4.27 3.73
CA ALA A 149 2.36 -3.62 5.00
C ALA A 149 3.59 -4.27 5.67
N TYR A 150 4.72 -3.57 5.66
CA TYR A 150 5.94 -4.00 6.36
C TYR A 150 5.75 -3.81 7.88
N PHE A 151 5.26 -4.84 8.58
CA PHE A 151 4.82 -4.71 9.98
C PHE A 151 5.95 -4.53 11.00
N SER A 152 7.12 -5.15 10.81
CA SER A 152 8.24 -5.04 11.79
C SER A 152 8.83 -3.63 11.87
N ARG A 153 8.72 -2.85 10.78
CA ARG A 153 9.14 -1.45 10.73
C ARG A 153 8.03 -0.45 11.02
N ALA A 154 6.77 -0.88 11.12
CA ALA A 154 5.66 0.01 11.48
C ALA A 154 5.86 0.67 12.87
N PHE A 155 6.65 0.04 13.74
CA PHE A 155 7.02 0.55 15.06
C PHE A 155 8.43 1.17 15.10
N GLU A 156 9.22 1.06 14.03
CA GLU A 156 10.52 1.70 13.94
C GLU A 156 10.34 3.12 13.41
N TYR A 157 10.56 4.11 14.27
CA TYR A 157 10.40 5.51 13.88
C TYR A 157 11.65 6.02 13.15
N SER A 158 11.60 6.06 11.82
CA SER A 158 12.61 6.76 11.02
C SER A 158 12.29 8.25 10.93
N ASN A 159 13.17 9.09 11.48
CA ASN A 159 13.06 10.53 11.30
C ASN A 159 13.50 10.90 9.87
N PRO A 160 12.62 11.50 9.05
CA PRO A 160 12.94 11.81 7.66
C PRO A 160 14.08 12.83 7.52
N ILE A 161 14.35 13.63 8.55
CA ILE A 161 15.51 14.55 8.56
C ILE A 161 16.81 13.75 8.61
N ASP A 162 16.88 12.71 9.43
CA ASP A 162 18.11 11.94 9.62
C ASP A 162 18.45 11.17 8.35
N VAL A 163 17.43 10.64 7.67
CA VAL A 163 17.56 10.02 6.34
C VAL A 163 17.97 11.03 5.26
N LEU A 164 17.62 12.31 5.40
CA LEU A 164 18.02 13.37 4.47
C LEU A 164 19.33 14.07 4.85
N SER A 165 19.83 13.83 6.06
CA SER A 165 21.02 14.49 6.57
C SER A 165 22.25 14.08 5.76
N VAL A 166 23.20 15.00 5.64
CA VAL A 166 24.45 14.76 4.91
C VAL A 166 25.35 13.90 5.79
N ASP A 167 25.40 12.61 5.50
CA ASP A 167 26.37 11.69 6.08
C ASP A 167 27.66 11.72 5.25
N ARG A 168 28.82 11.84 5.91
CA ARG A 168 30.15 11.81 5.29
C ARG A 168 30.44 10.47 4.61
N ASN A 169 29.79 9.39 5.04
CA ASN A 169 29.92 8.06 4.48
C ASN A 169 28.87 7.73 3.41
N ARG A 170 28.01 8.70 3.03
CA ARG A 170 27.00 8.49 1.99
C ARG A 170 27.67 8.39 0.62
N TYR A 171 27.51 7.23 -0.04
CA TYR A 171 27.86 7.08 -1.45
C TYR A 171 27.14 8.12 -2.31
N VAL A 172 27.89 8.77 -3.21
CA VAL A 172 27.32 9.70 -4.17
C VAL A 172 26.33 8.94 -5.04
N GLN A 173 25.06 9.35 -5.01
CA GLN A 173 24.04 8.73 -5.84
C GLN A 173 24.37 9.01 -7.30
N TRP A 174 24.72 7.97 -8.06
CA TRP A 174 24.96 8.08 -9.49
C TRP A 174 23.71 8.61 -10.20
N ARG A 175 23.91 9.61 -11.06
CA ARG A 175 22.87 10.16 -11.92
C ARG A 175 23.42 10.23 -13.34
N PRO A 176 22.67 9.78 -14.35
CA PRO A 176 23.09 9.94 -15.73
C PRO A 176 23.25 11.43 -16.04
N GLY A 177 24.40 11.84 -16.57
CA GLY A 177 24.65 13.24 -16.91
C GLY A 177 23.83 13.73 -18.11
N ALA A 178 23.53 12.84 -19.07
CA ALA A 178 22.77 13.18 -20.26
C ALA A 178 21.25 13.06 -20.02
N VAL A 179 20.50 14.08 -20.46
CA VAL A 179 19.03 14.14 -20.34
C VAL A 179 18.35 12.95 -21.01
N TYR A 180 18.86 12.47 -22.15
CA TYR A 180 18.25 11.34 -22.85
C TYR A 180 18.27 10.06 -21.99
N TRP A 181 19.36 9.80 -21.26
CA TRP A 181 19.46 8.64 -20.36
C TRP A 181 18.49 8.77 -19.19
N GLN A 182 18.31 9.97 -18.65
CA GLN A 182 17.34 10.23 -17.58
C GLN A 182 15.90 9.98 -18.08
N LEU A 183 15.59 10.40 -19.31
CA LEU A 183 14.28 10.15 -19.93
C LEU A 183 14.06 8.66 -20.21
N LEU A 184 15.08 7.96 -20.72
CA LEU A 184 15.00 6.52 -21.01
C LEU A 184 14.77 5.73 -19.71
N ILE A 185 15.54 6.01 -18.66
CA ILE A 185 15.36 5.36 -17.35
C ILE A 185 13.97 5.67 -16.79
N SER A 186 13.52 6.93 -16.84
CA SER A 186 12.17 7.27 -16.39
C SER A 186 11.10 6.55 -17.19
N ALA A 187 11.24 6.46 -18.52
CA ALA A 187 10.29 5.74 -19.36
C ALA A 187 10.26 4.24 -19.00
N ALA A 188 11.43 3.62 -18.80
CA ALA A 188 11.53 2.25 -18.36
C ALA A 188 10.88 2.02 -16.98
N GLU A 189 11.12 2.90 -16.00
CA GLU A 189 10.48 2.84 -14.68
C GLU A 189 8.95 2.86 -14.77
N TYR A 190 8.38 3.76 -15.59
CA TYR A 190 6.93 3.81 -15.77
C TYR A 190 6.39 2.57 -16.50
N ILE A 191 7.06 2.08 -17.55
CA ILE A 191 6.65 0.87 -18.26
C ILE A 191 6.63 -0.34 -17.31
N VAL A 192 7.71 -0.55 -16.56
CA VAL A 192 7.82 -1.66 -15.60
C VAL A 192 6.77 -1.54 -14.51
N THR A 193 6.57 -0.34 -13.96
CA THR A 193 5.57 -0.09 -12.92
C THR A 193 4.15 -0.35 -13.44
N THR A 194 3.82 0.12 -14.64
CA THR A 194 2.50 -0.13 -15.25
C THR A 194 2.28 -1.62 -15.52
N ALA A 195 3.29 -2.35 -16.01
CA ALA A 195 3.20 -3.79 -16.20
C ALA A 195 2.98 -4.53 -14.86
N ALA A 196 3.66 -4.11 -13.80
CA ALA A 196 3.48 -4.68 -12.47
C ALA A 196 2.08 -4.38 -11.90
N CYS A 197 1.58 -3.14 -12.05
CA CYS A 197 0.21 -2.78 -11.68
C CYS A 197 -0.81 -3.66 -12.40
N TYR A 198 -0.65 -3.84 -13.72
CA TYR A 198 -1.54 -4.70 -14.50
C TYR A 198 -1.52 -6.13 -14.00
N ASN A 199 -0.33 -6.69 -13.72
CA ASN A 199 -0.18 -8.04 -13.19
C ASN A 199 -0.91 -8.22 -11.85
N VAL A 200 -0.73 -7.27 -10.92
CA VAL A 200 -1.41 -7.33 -9.63
C VAL A 200 -2.92 -7.20 -9.79
N LEU A 201 -3.40 -6.23 -10.58
CA LEU A 201 -4.83 -6.05 -10.82
C LEU A 201 -5.48 -7.28 -11.45
N ASP A 202 -4.86 -7.84 -12.50
CA ASP A 202 -5.33 -9.05 -13.18
C ASP A 202 -5.34 -10.26 -12.24
N ASN A 203 -4.30 -10.44 -11.43
CA ASN A 203 -4.26 -11.51 -10.43
C ASN A 203 -5.27 -11.32 -9.31
N THR A 204 -5.46 -10.09 -8.81
CA THR A 204 -6.48 -9.77 -7.81
C THR A 204 -7.88 -10.06 -8.36
N LEU A 205 -8.16 -9.67 -9.60
CA LEU A 205 -9.41 -10.01 -10.25
C LEU A 205 -9.56 -11.53 -10.38
N LYS A 206 -8.56 -12.26 -10.88
CA LYS A 206 -8.58 -13.73 -10.93
C LYS A 206 -8.86 -14.36 -9.58
N ALA A 207 -8.23 -13.86 -8.51
CA ALA A 207 -8.48 -14.34 -7.16
C ALA A 207 -9.92 -14.07 -6.72
N ASN A 208 -10.47 -12.88 -7.00
CA ASN A 208 -11.84 -12.51 -6.66
C ASN A 208 -12.88 -13.53 -7.16
N TYR A 209 -12.75 -14.01 -8.41
CA TYR A 209 -13.74 -14.91 -9.02
C TYR A 209 -13.30 -16.37 -9.15
N ARG A 210 -12.13 -16.76 -8.65
CA ARG A 210 -11.65 -18.17 -8.69
C ARG A 210 -11.19 -18.71 -7.35
N ALA A 211 -11.10 -17.88 -6.32
CA ALA A 211 -10.76 -18.29 -4.96
C ALA A 211 -12.00 -18.22 -4.05
N ILE A 212 -11.98 -19.06 -3.03
CA ILE A 212 -13.04 -19.15 -2.02
C ILE A 212 -12.39 -18.93 -0.66
N PHE A 213 -12.98 -18.07 0.16
CA PHE A 213 -12.52 -17.81 1.51
C PHE A 213 -13.40 -18.55 2.50
N ALA A 214 -12.81 -19.41 3.33
CA ALA A 214 -13.56 -20.25 4.27
C ALA A 214 -14.47 -19.44 5.23
N PHE A 215 -14.06 -18.23 5.61
CA PHE A 215 -14.81 -17.37 6.53
C PHE A 215 -15.87 -16.48 5.85
N SER A 216 -15.82 -16.33 4.51
CA SER A 216 -16.83 -15.59 3.74
C SER A 216 -16.80 -16.05 2.28
N PRO A 217 -17.33 -17.25 2.01
CA PRO A 217 -17.28 -17.86 0.69
C PRO A 217 -18.23 -17.19 -0.32
N ASP A 218 -19.23 -16.44 0.16
CA ASP A 218 -20.15 -15.66 -0.66
C ASP A 218 -19.60 -14.30 -1.11
N SER A 219 -18.43 -13.89 -0.62
CA SER A 219 -17.76 -12.65 -0.99
C SER A 219 -16.71 -12.85 -2.08
N ASP A 220 -16.83 -12.14 -3.19
CA ASP A 220 -15.86 -12.14 -4.29
C ASP A 220 -14.90 -10.94 -4.27
N PHE A 221 -15.00 -10.03 -3.30
CA PHE A 221 -14.24 -8.77 -3.31
C PHE A 221 -13.07 -8.73 -2.32
N LEU A 222 -12.87 -9.78 -1.52
CA LEU A 222 -11.88 -9.83 -0.42
C LEU A 222 -10.43 -9.55 -0.88
N PRO A 223 -9.91 -10.19 -1.96
CA PRO A 223 -8.60 -9.82 -2.52
C PRO A 223 -8.54 -8.35 -2.97
N GLY A 224 -9.63 -7.85 -3.57
CA GLY A 224 -9.76 -6.44 -3.94
C GLY A 224 -9.67 -5.51 -2.73
N LEU A 225 -10.34 -5.86 -1.62
CA LEU A 225 -10.27 -5.12 -0.36
C LEU A 225 -8.84 -5.07 0.19
N TRP A 226 -8.10 -6.18 0.12
CA TRP A 226 -6.70 -6.23 0.52
C TRP A 226 -5.82 -5.28 -0.29
N LEU A 227 -5.90 -5.37 -1.63
CA LEU A 227 -5.16 -4.49 -2.55
C LEU A 227 -5.42 -3.02 -2.23
N ALA A 228 -6.68 -2.69 -2.05
CA ALA A 228 -7.14 -1.34 -1.87
C ALA A 228 -6.77 -0.81 -0.46
N GLY A 229 -6.84 -1.66 0.57
CA GLY A 229 -6.38 -1.36 1.92
C GLY A 229 -4.87 -1.08 1.97
N GLY A 230 -4.05 -1.94 1.36
CA GLY A 230 -2.60 -1.76 1.27
C GLY A 230 -2.22 -0.47 0.54
N THR A 231 -2.87 -0.19 -0.59
CA THR A 231 -2.65 1.05 -1.35
C THR A 231 -2.98 2.29 -0.50
N SER A 232 -4.10 2.24 0.24
CA SER A 232 -4.53 3.35 1.10
C SER A 232 -3.54 3.66 2.22
N LEU A 233 -2.90 2.64 2.79
CA LEU A 233 -1.85 2.81 3.80
C LEU A 233 -0.63 3.56 3.24
N HIS A 234 -0.17 3.22 2.03
CA HIS A 234 0.93 3.96 1.39
C HIS A 234 0.57 5.41 1.07
N ILE A 235 -0.68 5.68 0.67
CA ILE A 235 -1.14 7.05 0.42
C ILE A 235 -1.15 7.84 1.74
N ALA A 236 -1.66 7.26 2.83
CA ALA A 236 -1.63 7.86 4.16
C ALA A 236 -0.20 8.15 4.61
N ALA A 237 0.73 7.21 4.40
CA ALA A 237 2.15 7.41 4.70
C ALA A 237 2.77 8.56 3.90
N CYS A 238 2.46 8.67 2.61
CA CYS A 238 2.90 9.80 1.78
C CYS A 238 2.41 11.14 2.34
N PHE A 239 1.16 11.20 2.80
CA PHE A 239 0.56 12.40 3.39
C PHE A 239 1.23 12.77 4.73
N ILE A 240 1.37 11.79 5.64
CA ILE A 240 2.01 11.99 6.95
C ILE A 240 3.46 12.45 6.78
N SER A 241 4.24 11.78 5.93
CA SER A 241 5.64 12.15 5.64
C SER A 241 5.76 13.58 5.11
N ARG A 242 4.81 14.01 4.27
CA ARG A 242 4.78 15.39 3.77
C ARG A 242 4.56 16.42 4.87
N LEU A 243 3.63 16.16 5.78
CA LEU A 243 3.38 17.03 6.93
C LEU A 243 4.62 17.13 7.81
N ARG A 244 5.29 15.99 8.07
CA ARG A 244 6.55 15.94 8.82
C ARG A 244 7.63 16.78 8.15
N LEU A 245 7.89 16.56 6.86
CA LEU A 245 8.90 17.31 6.09
C LEU A 245 8.64 18.82 6.08
N ARG A 246 7.39 19.26 6.14
CA ARG A 246 7.04 20.69 6.26
C ARG A 246 7.30 21.23 7.65
N GLY A 247 6.84 20.53 8.69
CA GLY A 247 7.10 20.91 10.07
C GLY A 247 8.60 21.04 10.36
N SER A 248 9.39 20.10 9.86
CA SER A 248 10.85 20.12 9.95
C SER A 248 11.49 21.35 9.28
N ARG A 249 11.04 21.73 8.07
CA ARG A 249 11.55 22.92 7.37
C ARG A 249 11.24 24.21 8.11
N ILE A 250 10.02 24.34 8.64
CA ILE A 250 9.60 25.52 9.41
C ILE A 250 10.44 25.65 10.68
N ARG A 251 10.70 24.54 11.37
CA ARG A 251 11.54 24.53 12.57
C ARG A 251 12.97 24.96 12.24
N LEU A 252 13.57 24.40 11.19
CA LEU A 252 14.91 24.76 10.73
C LEU A 252 15.03 26.24 10.34
N SER A 253 14.04 26.80 9.63
CA SER A 253 14.05 28.23 9.27
C SER A 253 13.96 29.12 10.51
N SER A 254 13.13 28.76 11.49
CA SER A 254 12.98 29.52 12.74
C SER A 254 14.26 29.50 13.59
N THR A 255 14.93 28.35 13.70
CA THR A 255 16.21 28.24 14.40
C THR A 255 17.29 29.07 13.70
N ALA A 256 17.41 28.96 12.37
CA ALA A 256 18.38 29.74 11.60
C ALA A 256 18.17 31.26 11.70
N GLU A 257 16.91 31.71 11.77
CA GLU A 257 16.57 33.12 11.97
C GLU A 257 16.92 33.61 13.38
N THR A 258 16.72 32.75 14.39
CA THR A 258 17.09 33.02 15.78
C THR A 258 18.61 33.12 15.94
N ASP A 259 19.37 32.20 15.32
CA ASP A 259 20.83 32.20 15.35
C ASP A 259 21.41 33.45 14.66
N LYS A 260 20.85 33.85 13.51
CA LYS A 260 21.23 35.10 12.82
C LYS A 260 20.98 36.32 13.70
N LYS A 261 19.84 36.38 14.37
CA LYS A 261 19.49 37.49 15.27
C LYS A 261 20.43 37.55 16.48
N SER A 262 20.73 36.40 17.08
CA SER A 262 21.70 36.27 18.17
C SER A 262 23.08 36.76 17.75
N TYR A 263 23.61 36.27 16.61
CA TYR A 263 24.89 36.70 16.06
C TYR A 263 24.95 38.21 15.79
N SER A 264 23.90 38.78 15.19
CA SER A 264 23.84 40.22 14.93
C SER A 264 23.83 41.07 16.20
N THR A 265 23.27 40.55 17.29
CA THR A 265 23.20 41.24 18.58
C THR A 265 24.56 41.22 19.28
N VAL A 266 25.26 40.09 19.23
CA VAL A 266 26.63 39.94 19.76
C VAL A 266 27.59 40.88 19.01
N VAL A 267 27.59 40.87 17.67
CA VAL A 267 28.45 41.73 16.86
C VAL A 267 28.15 43.22 17.07
N LYS A 268 26.87 43.58 17.29
CA LYS A 268 26.50 44.96 17.59
C LYS A 268 26.99 45.41 18.97
N GLY A 269 26.83 44.57 19.99
CA GLY A 269 27.34 44.84 21.34
C GLY A 269 28.87 44.96 21.41
N GLU A 270 29.58 44.12 20.64
CA GLU A 270 31.05 44.18 20.55
C GLU A 270 31.54 45.48 19.88
N LYS A 271 30.87 45.94 18.82
CA LYS A 271 31.17 47.23 18.18
C LYS A 271 30.89 48.42 19.10
N GLU A 272 29.79 48.40 19.85
CA GLU A 272 29.45 49.44 20.81
C GLU A 272 30.47 49.49 21.97
N ALA A 273 30.92 48.34 22.47
CA ALA A 273 31.96 48.26 23.50
C ALA A 273 33.32 48.80 23.04
N ILE A 274 33.74 48.50 21.80
CA ILE A 274 34.97 49.03 21.20
C ILE A 274 34.90 50.56 21.05
N VAL A 275 33.74 51.12 20.68
CA VAL A 275 33.56 52.57 20.57
C VAL A 275 33.64 53.24 21.95
N VAL A 276 33.01 52.67 22.98
CA VAL A 276 33.07 53.20 24.36
C VAL A 276 34.50 53.18 24.90
N HIS A 277 35.26 52.09 24.70
CA HIS A 277 36.66 51.99 25.13
C HIS A 277 37.54 53.05 24.44
N LYS A 278 37.32 53.28 23.14
CA LYS A 278 38.09 54.26 22.36
C LYS A 278 37.77 55.70 22.77
N VAL A 279 36.52 55.99 23.15
CA VAL A 279 36.12 57.30 23.69
C VAL A 279 36.72 57.53 25.08
N SER A 280 36.78 56.51 25.93
CA SER A 280 37.45 56.63 27.25
C SER A 280 38.96 56.83 27.17
N GLU A 281 39.65 56.24 26.18
CA GLU A 281 41.08 56.51 25.95
C GLU A 281 41.34 57.95 25.49
N VAL A 282 40.46 58.51 24.66
CA VAL A 282 40.59 59.89 24.18
C VAL A 282 40.33 60.90 25.31
N LEU A 283 39.34 60.64 26.17
CA LEU A 283 39.01 61.52 27.29
C LEU A 283 39.98 61.39 28.49
N GLY A 284 40.71 60.27 28.60
CA GLY A 284 41.75 60.07 29.61
C GLY A 284 43.13 60.63 29.24
N ALA A 285 43.32 61.08 28.00
CA ALA A 285 44.58 61.67 27.52
C ALA A 285 44.62 63.21 27.63
N GLU A 286 43.54 63.84 28.10
CA GLU A 286 43.44 65.30 28.30
C GLU A 286 43.59 65.76 29.77
N SER A 287 44.04 64.87 30.67
CA SER A 287 44.42 65.20 32.06
C SER A 287 45.91 65.09 32.29
#